data_AF-A0A382NJ46-F1
#
_entry.id   AF-A0A382NJ46-F1
#
_cell.length_a   1.000
_cell.length_b   1.000
_cell.length_c   1.000
_cell.angle_alpha   90.00
_cell.angle_beta   90.00
_cell.angle_gamma   90.00
#
_symmetry.space_group_name_H-M   'P 1'
#
loop_
_entity.id
_entity.type
_entity.pdbx_description
1 polymer ?
#
loop_
_entity_poly.entity_id
_entity_poly.type
_entity_poly.pdbx_seq_one_letter_code
_entity_poly.pdbx_strand_id
1 'polypeptide(L)'
;MIKLRERLCFMLVGGLLVVTGQLLPNFLSGDVNAEEKESEIAEFETIRCKKLSIINQVGNDMLIMETDKHGGSISIIDNLGVKNGYFRNDQDGGVFGILSRKTPMSRVHMSFGGVENTAFVSVGYQSEEKNGSLILSHDSNGGSITFIDKGGMYAGTYGINDNGGLAIYDFSNPRKN
;
A
#
# COMPACT_ATOMS: atom_id res chain seq x y z
N MET A 1 50.60 -19.87 20.44
CA MET A 1 50.07 -18.84 21.37
C MET A 1 49.96 -17.53 20.60
N ILE A 2 48.75 -17.12 20.21
CA ILE A 2 48.53 -15.82 19.56
C ILE A 2 48.87 -14.73 20.58
N LYS A 3 49.76 -13.80 20.21
CA LYS A 3 50.22 -12.74 21.12
C LYS A 3 49.05 -11.78 21.40
N LEU A 4 48.98 -11.24 22.62
CA LEU A 4 47.88 -10.34 23.05
C LEU A 4 47.61 -9.20 22.05
N ARG A 5 48.67 -8.70 21.40
CA ARG A 5 48.61 -7.68 20.33
C ARG A 5 47.80 -8.13 19.11
N GLU A 6 47.97 -9.36 18.67
CA GLU A 6 47.27 -9.92 17.51
C GLU A 6 45.77 -10.09 17.83
N ARG A 7 45.43 -10.52 19.07
CA ARG A 7 44.03 -10.61 19.52
C ARG A 7 43.34 -9.25 19.57
N LEU A 8 44.03 -8.21 20.03
CA LEU A 8 43.52 -6.84 20.04
C LEU A 8 43.32 -6.31 18.62
N CYS A 9 44.23 -6.61 17.69
CA CYS A 9 44.06 -6.25 16.27
C CYS A 9 42.85 -6.94 15.65
N PHE A 10 42.63 -8.23 15.90
CA PHE A 10 41.45 -8.94 15.36
C PHE A 10 40.14 -8.41 15.96
N MET A 11 40.13 -8.04 17.25
CA MET A 11 38.95 -7.47 17.90
C MET A 11 38.63 -6.06 17.39
N LEU A 12 39.66 -5.25 17.12
CA LEU A 12 39.51 -3.93 16.50
C LEU A 12 39.00 -4.04 15.06
N VAL A 13 39.54 -4.95 14.25
CA VAL A 13 39.09 -5.18 12.87
C VAL A 13 37.66 -5.73 12.85
N GLY A 14 37.35 -6.69 13.71
CA GLY A 14 35.99 -7.23 13.84
C GLY A 14 34.99 -6.18 14.30
N GLY A 15 35.33 -5.35 15.28
CA GLY A 15 34.50 -4.24 15.73
C GLY A 15 34.28 -3.20 14.64
N LEU A 16 35.33 -2.86 13.88
CA LEU A 16 35.23 -1.93 12.76
C LEU A 16 34.31 -2.46 11.65
N LEU A 17 34.38 -3.76 11.34
CA LEU A 17 33.51 -4.41 10.35
C LEU A 17 32.04 -4.46 10.79
N VAL A 18 31.78 -4.66 12.08
CA VAL A 18 30.40 -4.62 12.62
C VAL A 18 29.84 -3.20 12.55
N VAL A 19 30.62 -2.19 12.95
CA VAL A 19 30.20 -0.78 12.90
C VAL A 19 29.99 -0.32 11.46
N THR A 20 30.92 -0.64 10.55
CA THR A 20 30.75 -0.30 9.12
C THR A 20 29.57 -1.05 8.50
N GLY A 21 29.37 -2.33 8.81
CA GLY A 21 28.22 -3.10 8.34
C GLY A 21 26.86 -2.57 8.84
N GLN A 22 26.82 -2.01 10.05
CA GLN A 22 25.62 -1.35 10.59
C GLN A 22 25.39 0.06 10.01
N LEU A 23 26.46 0.76 9.62
CA LEU A 23 26.37 2.11 9.07
C LEU A 23 26.21 2.13 7.54
N LEU A 24 26.65 1.10 6.83
CA LEU A 24 26.53 0.95 5.37
C LEU A 24 25.11 1.18 4.82
N PRO A 25 24.03 0.68 5.46
CA PRO A 25 22.65 0.99 5.05
C PRO A 25 22.30 2.48 5.10
N ASN A 26 22.94 3.26 5.98
CA ASN A 26 22.75 4.71 6.10
C ASN A 26 23.63 5.51 5.11
N PHE A 27 24.64 4.89 4.49
CA PHE A 27 25.57 5.55 3.55
C PHE A 27 25.19 5.39 2.07
N LEU A 28 24.24 4.51 1.75
CA LEU A 28 23.75 4.28 0.37
C LEU A 28 22.40 4.97 0.10
N SER A 29 22.18 6.15 0.69
CA SER A 29 21.16 7.08 0.22
C SER A 29 21.79 8.02 -0.81
N GLY A 30 21.56 7.74 -2.10
CA GLY A 30 21.87 8.69 -3.17
C GLY A 30 20.65 9.58 -3.40
N ASP A 31 20.78 10.88 -3.13
CA ASP A 31 19.76 11.87 -3.48
C ASP A 31 20.12 12.47 -4.84
N VAL A 32 19.24 12.32 -5.82
CA VAL A 32 19.43 12.84 -7.19
C VAL A 32 18.45 13.99 -7.38
N ASN A 33 18.96 15.21 -7.23
CA ASN A 33 18.18 16.43 -7.46
C ASN A 33 18.17 16.76 -8.95
N ALA A 34 16.99 16.76 -9.57
CA ALA A 34 16.80 17.28 -10.92
C ALA A 34 16.53 18.80 -10.84
N GLU A 35 17.50 19.63 -11.23
CA GLU A 35 17.31 21.09 -11.33
C GLU A 35 16.65 21.48 -12.68
N GLU A 36 15.79 22.51 -12.64
CA GLU A 36 15.18 23.16 -13.82
C GLU A 36 16.23 23.95 -14.63
N LYS A 37 17.14 23.26 -15.31
CA LYS A 37 17.91 23.83 -16.42
C LYS A 37 17.99 22.77 -17.51
N GLU A 38 17.29 23.00 -18.62
CA GLU A 38 17.36 22.24 -19.89
C GLU A 38 17.96 20.83 -19.71
N SER A 39 17.17 19.98 -19.06
CA SER A 39 17.66 18.87 -18.25
C SER A 39 18.30 17.74 -19.05
N GLU A 40 19.55 17.41 -18.73
CA GLU A 40 20.13 16.10 -19.00
C GLU A 40 19.31 15.06 -18.21
N ILE A 41 18.63 14.16 -18.92
CA ILE A 41 17.89 13.07 -18.30
C ILE A 41 18.93 12.09 -17.73
N ALA A 42 18.87 11.85 -16.42
CA ALA A 42 19.67 10.80 -15.81
C ALA A 42 19.11 9.43 -16.22
N GLU A 43 19.76 8.78 -17.17
CA GLU A 43 19.40 7.45 -17.64
C GLU A 43 20.23 6.39 -16.92
N PHE A 44 19.54 5.40 -16.37
CA PHE A 44 20.16 4.24 -15.73
C PHE A 44 19.62 2.97 -16.36
N GLU A 45 20.50 2.04 -16.72
CA GLU A 45 20.09 0.73 -17.22
C GLU A 45 19.41 -0.11 -16.12
N THR A 46 19.87 0.00 -14.88
CA THR A 46 19.30 -0.72 -13.73
C THR A 46 19.59 0.01 -12.42
N ILE A 47 18.56 0.18 -11.59
CA ILE A 47 18.67 0.67 -10.21
C ILE A 47 18.31 -0.47 -9.25
N ARG A 48 19.17 -0.75 -8.26
CA ARG A 48 18.92 -1.75 -7.22
C ARG A 48 18.80 -1.07 -5.86
N CYS A 49 17.60 -1.08 -5.29
CA CYS A 49 17.31 -0.49 -3.99
C CYS A 49 16.21 -1.29 -3.27
N LYS A 50 16.13 -1.15 -1.94
CA LYS A 50 15.01 -1.69 -1.15
C LYS A 50 13.79 -0.77 -1.18
N LYS A 51 14.05 0.53 -1.31
CA LYS A 51 13.07 1.61 -1.36
C LYS A 51 13.53 2.64 -2.40
N LEU A 52 12.61 3.05 -3.26
CA LEU A 52 12.75 4.19 -4.16
C LEU A 52 11.61 5.18 -3.84
N SER A 53 11.99 6.39 -3.43
CA SER A 53 11.07 7.51 -3.18
C SER A 53 11.27 8.58 -4.24
N ILE A 54 10.19 9.06 -4.84
CA ILE A 54 10.19 10.29 -5.65
C ILE A 54 9.57 11.38 -4.79
N ILE A 55 10.34 12.43 -4.51
CA ILE A 55 9.95 13.53 -3.62
C ILE A 55 9.70 14.77 -4.47
N ASN A 56 8.66 15.54 -4.18
CA ASN A 56 8.41 16.82 -4.85
C ASN A 56 9.28 17.96 -4.30
N GLN A 57 9.22 19.13 -4.93
CA GLN A 57 10.01 20.30 -4.55
C GLN A 57 9.78 20.81 -3.12
N VAL A 58 8.66 20.44 -2.49
CA VAL A 58 8.34 20.82 -1.10
C VAL A 58 8.71 19.75 -0.08
N GLY A 59 9.36 18.66 -0.50
CA GLY A 59 9.85 17.60 0.39
C GLY A 59 8.85 16.48 0.68
N ASN A 60 7.72 16.42 -0.03
CA ASN A 60 6.73 15.36 0.16
C ASN A 60 6.97 14.20 -0.82
N ASP A 61 6.91 12.96 -0.32
CA ASP A 61 6.88 11.77 -1.17
C ASP A 61 5.65 11.82 -2.10
N MET A 62 5.87 11.64 -3.41
CA MET A 62 4.83 11.54 -4.45
C MET A 62 4.63 10.11 -4.90
N LEU A 63 5.71 9.34 -4.94
CA LEU A 63 5.72 7.94 -5.30
C LEU A 63 6.69 7.20 -4.37
N ILE A 64 6.23 6.11 -3.78
CA ILE A 64 7.08 5.21 -3.01
C ILE A 64 6.98 3.81 -3.60
N MET A 65 8.12 3.21 -3.92
CA MET A 65 8.23 1.80 -4.28
C MET A 65 9.09 1.10 -3.25
N GLU A 66 8.56 0.06 -2.61
CA GLU A 66 9.22 -0.67 -1.53
C GLU A 66 9.11 -2.17 -1.77
N THR A 67 10.18 -2.92 -1.46
CA THR A 67 10.18 -4.38 -1.51
C THR A 67 10.67 -4.98 -0.21
N ASP A 68 10.13 -6.14 0.13
CA ASP A 68 10.59 -6.97 1.23
C ASP A 68 10.69 -8.45 0.79
N LYS A 69 10.92 -9.35 1.75
CA LYS A 69 11.05 -10.79 1.48
C LYS A 69 9.73 -11.46 1.05
N HIS A 70 8.59 -10.79 1.22
CA HIS A 70 7.26 -11.31 0.94
C HIS A 70 6.64 -10.67 -0.30
N GLY A 71 7.21 -9.58 -0.83
CA GLY A 71 6.80 -8.98 -2.09
C GLY A 71 7.15 -7.51 -2.20
N GLY A 72 6.24 -6.72 -2.77
CA GLY A 72 6.48 -5.30 -3.00
C GLY A 72 5.21 -4.46 -3.04
N SER A 73 5.40 -3.15 -2.89
CA SER A 73 4.33 -2.18 -2.98
C SER A 73 4.76 -0.92 -3.73
N ILE A 74 3.78 -0.32 -4.42
CA ILE A 74 3.86 0.99 -5.04
C ILE A 74 2.77 1.84 -4.40
N SER A 75 3.10 3.02 -3.90
CA SER A 75 2.14 3.97 -3.34
C SER A 75 2.21 5.30 -4.07
N ILE A 76 1.06 5.81 -4.50
CA ILE A 76 0.89 7.13 -5.12
C ILE A 76 0.33 8.07 -4.07
N ILE A 77 1.00 9.20 -3.86
CA ILE A 77 0.73 10.14 -2.78
C ILE A 77 0.54 11.52 -3.40
N ASP A 78 -0.46 12.29 -2.94
CA ASP A 78 -0.62 13.68 -3.38
C ASP A 78 0.32 14.64 -2.68
N ASN A 79 0.31 15.89 -3.15
CA ASN A 79 1.10 16.99 -2.59
C ASN A 79 0.81 17.28 -1.10
N LEU A 80 -0.25 16.72 -0.51
CA LEU A 80 -0.61 16.86 0.90
C LEU A 80 -0.13 15.66 1.74
N GLY A 81 0.60 14.71 1.14
CA GLY A 81 1.08 13.50 1.82
C GLY A 81 0.00 12.41 1.97
N VAL A 82 -1.14 12.53 1.27
CA VAL A 82 -2.23 11.55 1.35
C VAL A 82 -2.09 10.51 0.25
N LYS A 83 -2.10 9.23 0.63
CA LYS A 83 -2.07 8.11 -0.31
C LYS A 83 -3.38 8.05 -1.12
N ASN A 84 -3.28 8.22 -2.43
CA ASN A 84 -4.40 8.21 -3.38
C ASN A 84 -4.42 6.97 -4.30
N GLY A 85 -3.39 6.14 -4.25
CA GLY A 85 -3.37 4.88 -4.97
C GLY A 85 -2.31 3.94 -4.43
N TYR A 86 -2.51 2.64 -4.61
CA TYR A 86 -1.52 1.65 -4.25
C TYR A 86 -1.63 0.39 -5.10
N PHE A 87 -0.48 -0.22 -5.33
CA PHE A 87 -0.35 -1.61 -5.74
C PHE A 87 0.42 -2.34 -4.64
N ARG A 88 -0.04 -3.52 -4.26
CA ARG A 88 0.67 -4.42 -3.37
C ARG A 88 0.62 -5.82 -3.97
N ASN A 89 1.74 -6.49 -3.98
CA ASN A 89 1.81 -7.90 -4.30
C ASN A 89 2.61 -8.56 -3.19
N ASP A 90 2.01 -9.57 -2.57
CA ASP A 90 2.62 -10.40 -1.55
C ASP A 90 2.54 -11.89 -1.95
N GLN A 91 3.22 -12.74 -1.19
CA GLN A 91 3.29 -14.18 -1.43
C GLN A 91 1.90 -14.86 -1.52
N ASP A 92 0.89 -14.28 -0.87
CA ASP A 92 -0.46 -14.82 -0.76
C ASP A 92 -1.40 -14.21 -1.80
N GLY A 93 -0.99 -13.15 -2.52
CA GLY A 93 -1.89 -12.45 -3.43
C GLY A 93 -1.43 -11.07 -3.90
N GLY A 94 -2.38 -10.31 -4.43
CA GLY A 94 -2.12 -8.95 -4.84
C GLY A 94 -3.37 -8.09 -4.77
N VAL A 95 -3.17 -6.80 -4.48
CA VAL A 95 -4.22 -5.80 -4.42
C VAL A 95 -3.77 -4.53 -5.11
N PHE A 96 -4.59 -4.04 -6.02
CA PHE A 96 -4.52 -2.69 -6.54
C PHE A 96 -5.70 -1.89 -6.01
N GLY A 97 -5.47 -0.64 -5.60
CA GLY A 97 -6.55 0.24 -5.20
C GLY A 97 -6.33 1.70 -5.53
N ILE A 98 -7.43 2.39 -5.79
CA ILE A 98 -7.50 3.84 -5.95
C ILE A 98 -8.26 4.40 -4.75
N LEU A 99 -7.67 5.40 -4.12
CA LEU A 99 -8.24 6.19 -3.04
C LEU A 99 -8.48 7.58 -3.59
N SER A 100 -9.73 7.92 -3.86
CA SER A 100 -10.09 9.26 -4.30
C SER A 100 -10.68 10.04 -3.13
N ARG A 101 -10.01 11.13 -2.76
CA ARG A 101 -10.55 12.12 -1.84
C ARG A 101 -11.24 13.21 -2.64
N LYS A 102 -12.57 13.12 -2.78
CA LYS A 102 -13.36 14.14 -3.51
C LYS A 102 -13.46 15.44 -2.71
N THR A 103 -13.52 15.34 -1.39
CA THR A 103 -13.46 16.47 -0.44
C THR A 103 -12.76 16.00 0.84
N PRO A 104 -12.35 16.90 1.75
CA PRO A 104 -11.80 16.51 3.05
C PRO A 104 -12.66 15.47 3.80
N MET A 105 -13.97 15.55 3.59
CA MET A 105 -15.04 14.80 4.24
C MET A 105 -15.62 13.66 3.39
N SER A 106 -15.11 13.41 2.17
CA SER A 106 -15.61 12.35 1.30
C SER A 106 -14.49 11.55 0.65
N ARG A 107 -14.56 10.23 0.83
CA ARG A 107 -13.58 9.27 0.33
C ARG A 107 -14.30 8.21 -0.51
N VAL A 108 -13.75 7.94 -1.68
CA VAL A 108 -14.07 6.77 -2.51
C VAL A 108 -12.85 5.87 -2.46
N HIS A 109 -13.04 4.60 -2.16
CA HIS A 109 -12.03 3.56 -2.30
C HIS A 109 -12.54 2.53 -3.28
N MET A 110 -11.69 2.15 -4.22
CA MET A 110 -11.95 1.01 -5.10
C MET A 110 -10.71 0.14 -5.08
N SER A 111 -10.88 -1.15 -4.82
CA SER A 111 -9.77 -2.11 -4.87
C SER A 111 -10.15 -3.38 -5.60
N PHE A 112 -9.18 -3.90 -6.33
CA PHE A 112 -9.24 -5.19 -7.01
C PHE A 112 -8.09 -6.02 -6.48
N GLY A 113 -8.34 -7.27 -6.18
CA GLY A 113 -7.27 -8.15 -5.73
C GLY A 113 -7.61 -9.60 -5.84
N GLY A 114 -6.69 -10.43 -5.39
CA GLY A 114 -6.95 -11.84 -5.20
C GLY A 114 -5.98 -12.45 -4.21
N VAL A 115 -6.46 -13.47 -3.50
CA VAL A 115 -5.71 -14.24 -2.50
C VAL A 115 -5.98 -15.71 -2.74
N GLU A 116 -4.91 -16.50 -2.88
CA GLU A 116 -4.90 -17.95 -3.16
C GLU A 116 -5.81 -18.42 -4.32
N ASN A 117 -7.12 -18.48 -4.10
CA ASN A 117 -8.15 -18.97 -5.03
C ASN A 117 -9.34 -18.02 -5.20
N THR A 118 -9.24 -16.82 -4.64
CA THR A 118 -10.35 -15.86 -4.57
C THR A 118 -9.91 -14.58 -5.23
N ALA A 119 -10.66 -14.09 -6.22
CA ALA A 119 -10.53 -12.72 -6.71
C ALA A 119 -11.62 -11.87 -6.06
N PHE A 120 -11.32 -10.62 -5.74
CA PHE A 120 -12.29 -9.71 -5.17
C PHE A 120 -12.29 -8.34 -5.83
N VAL A 121 -13.47 -7.72 -5.81
CA VAL A 121 -13.67 -6.29 -6.09
C VAL A 121 -14.34 -5.66 -4.87
N SER A 122 -13.78 -4.56 -4.40
CA SER A 122 -14.37 -3.76 -3.33
C SER A 122 -14.54 -2.32 -3.77
N VAL A 123 -15.72 -1.74 -3.51
CA VAL A 123 -16.00 -0.31 -3.68
C VAL A 123 -16.57 0.22 -2.38
N GLY A 124 -15.84 1.16 -1.78
CA GLY A 124 -16.22 1.90 -0.59
C GLY A 124 -16.50 3.36 -0.94
N TYR A 125 -17.63 3.90 -0.47
CA TYR A 125 -17.86 5.33 -0.39
C TYR A 125 -18.07 5.70 1.07
N GLN A 126 -17.47 6.79 1.52
CA GLN A 126 -17.73 7.40 2.81
C GLN A 126 -17.93 8.91 2.63
N SER A 127 -18.97 9.45 3.26
CA SER A 127 -19.25 10.88 3.35
C SER A 127 -19.58 11.24 4.79
N GLU A 128 -18.70 12.01 5.42
CA GLU A 128 -18.96 12.61 6.73
C GLU A 128 -20.03 13.71 6.64
N GLU A 129 -20.15 14.41 5.51
CA GLU A 129 -21.20 15.40 5.28
C GLU A 129 -22.60 14.76 5.28
N LYS A 130 -22.71 13.58 4.67
CA LYS A 130 -23.99 12.84 4.60
C LYS A 130 -24.14 11.77 5.69
N ASN A 131 -23.15 11.59 6.57
CA ASN A 131 -23.06 10.47 7.52
C ASN A 131 -23.41 9.13 6.87
N GLY A 132 -22.86 8.88 5.69
CA GLY A 132 -23.23 7.74 4.85
C GLY A 132 -22.02 6.97 4.36
N SER A 133 -22.07 5.64 4.40
CA SER A 133 -21.12 4.81 3.68
C SER A 133 -21.76 3.65 2.93
N LEU A 134 -21.21 3.30 1.78
CA LEU A 134 -21.57 2.09 1.04
C LEU A 134 -20.30 1.28 0.82
N ILE A 135 -20.32 0.00 1.16
CA ILE A 135 -19.24 -0.96 0.92
C ILE A 135 -19.86 -2.11 0.13
N LEU A 136 -19.34 -2.33 -1.07
CA LEU A 136 -19.66 -3.49 -1.89
C LEU A 136 -18.40 -4.35 -1.95
N SER A 137 -18.50 -5.63 -1.63
CA SER A 137 -17.40 -6.58 -1.78
C SER A 137 -17.92 -7.81 -2.51
N HIS A 138 -17.24 -8.23 -3.56
CA HIS A 138 -17.59 -9.41 -4.34
C HIS A 138 -16.39 -10.33 -4.44
N ASP A 139 -16.63 -11.63 -4.34
CA ASP A 139 -15.68 -12.68 -4.61
C ASP A 139 -16.29 -13.86 -5.39
N SER A 140 -15.51 -14.91 -5.64
CA SER A 140 -15.95 -16.10 -6.39
C SER A 140 -17.11 -16.87 -5.76
N ASN A 141 -17.41 -16.65 -4.47
CA ASN A 141 -18.47 -17.34 -3.73
C ASN A 141 -19.71 -16.45 -3.52
N GLY A 142 -19.68 -15.19 -3.97
CA GLY A 142 -20.78 -14.25 -3.81
C GLY A 142 -20.29 -12.87 -3.41
N GLY A 143 -21.11 -12.10 -2.70
CA GLY A 143 -20.70 -10.79 -2.24
C GLY A 143 -21.51 -10.28 -1.06
N SER A 144 -21.04 -9.17 -0.52
CA SER A 144 -21.70 -8.42 0.53
C SER A 144 -21.95 -6.99 0.09
N ILE A 145 -23.06 -6.45 0.56
CA ILE A 145 -23.42 -5.04 0.47
C ILE A 145 -23.65 -4.52 1.88
N THR A 146 -22.90 -3.50 2.27
CA THR A 146 -23.09 -2.81 3.55
C THR A 146 -23.36 -1.34 3.29
N PHE A 147 -24.47 -0.84 3.80
CA PHE A 147 -24.82 0.57 3.82
C PHE A 147 -24.89 1.05 5.27
N ILE A 148 -24.25 2.17 5.57
CA ILE A 148 -24.32 2.81 6.89
C ILE A 148 -24.91 4.19 6.70
N ASP A 149 -25.91 4.53 7.50
CA ASP A 149 -26.44 5.89 7.59
C ASP A 149 -26.69 6.31 9.05
N LYS A 150 -27.40 7.43 9.23
CA LYS A 150 -27.81 7.92 10.56
C LYS A 150 -28.70 6.94 11.33
N GLY A 151 -29.43 6.07 10.63
CA GLY A 151 -30.31 5.04 11.17
C GLY A 151 -29.60 3.73 11.54
N GLY A 152 -28.31 3.60 11.19
CA GLY A 152 -27.46 2.48 11.58
C GLY A 152 -26.80 1.78 10.39
N MET A 153 -26.28 0.58 10.65
CA MET A 153 -25.69 -0.28 9.63
C MET A 153 -26.77 -1.21 9.07
N TYR A 154 -26.78 -1.37 7.75
CA TYR A 154 -27.58 -2.30 6.99
C TYR A 154 -26.62 -3.17 6.20
N ALA A 155 -26.66 -4.47 6.42
CA ALA A 155 -25.76 -5.40 5.75
C ALA A 155 -26.57 -6.51 5.10
N GLY A 156 -26.08 -6.96 3.94
CA GLY A 156 -26.65 -8.08 3.26
C GLY A 156 -25.63 -8.85 2.44
N THR A 157 -25.98 -10.09 2.14
CA THR A 157 -25.19 -10.97 1.29
C THR A 157 -25.96 -11.30 0.03
N TYR A 158 -25.23 -11.43 -1.07
CA TYR A 158 -25.77 -11.85 -2.34
C TYR A 158 -24.88 -12.93 -2.96
N GLY A 159 -25.44 -13.69 -3.89
CA GLY A 159 -24.69 -14.64 -4.70
C GLY A 159 -25.06 -14.48 -6.17
N ILE A 160 -24.19 -15.00 -7.02
CA ILE A 160 -24.44 -15.11 -8.45
C ILE A 160 -24.63 -16.60 -8.72
N ASN A 161 -25.77 -16.97 -9.29
CA ASN A 161 -26.03 -18.36 -9.67
C ASN A 161 -25.29 -18.72 -10.97
N ASP A 162 -25.29 -20.01 -11.33
CA ASP A 162 -24.58 -20.53 -12.50
C ASP A 162 -25.02 -19.90 -13.84
N ASN A 163 -26.20 -19.27 -13.88
CA ASN A 163 -26.73 -18.58 -15.05
C ASN A 163 -26.41 -17.06 -15.05
N GLY A 164 -25.57 -16.59 -14.13
CA GLY A 164 -25.25 -15.16 -13.96
C GLY A 164 -26.33 -14.34 -13.27
N GLY A 165 -27.36 -14.98 -12.72
CA GLY A 165 -28.45 -14.32 -11.99
C GLY A 165 -28.04 -13.94 -10.57
N LEU A 166 -28.33 -12.70 -10.18
CA LEU A 166 -28.09 -12.19 -8.83
C LEU A 166 -29.22 -12.60 -7.87
N ALA A 167 -28.88 -13.17 -6.72
CA ALA A 167 -29.80 -13.45 -5.62
C ALA A 167 -29.31 -12.78 -4.34
N ILE A 168 -30.17 -12.01 -3.67
CA ILE A 168 -29.90 -11.41 -2.35
C ILE A 168 -30.52 -12.31 -1.29
N TYR A 169 -29.71 -12.81 -0.35
CA TYR A 169 -30.12 -13.84 0.60
C TYR A 169 -30.54 -13.27 1.96
N ASP A 170 -29.91 -12.18 2.40
CA ASP A 170 -30.23 -11.48 3.64
C ASP A 170 -29.94 -9.99 3.44
N PHE A 171 -30.81 -9.12 3.95
CA PHE A 171 -30.56 -7.68 4.04
C PHE A 171 -31.26 -7.16 5.29
N SER A 172 -30.49 -6.91 6.35
CA SER A 172 -31.04 -6.56 7.66
C SER A 172 -30.25 -5.45 8.34
N ASN A 173 -30.89 -4.79 9.31
CA ASN A 173 -30.23 -3.87 10.24
C ASN A 173 -29.98 -4.63 11.55
N PRO A 174 -28.74 -5.09 11.83
CA PRO A 174 -28.46 -5.93 13.00
C PRO A 174 -28.69 -5.22 14.34
N ARG A 175 -28.96 -3.90 14.37
CA ARG A 175 -29.33 -3.15 15.59
C ARG A 175 -30.84 -3.03 15.81
N LYS A 176 -31.67 -3.47 14.87
CA LYS A 176 -33.14 -3.40 14.96
C LYS A 176 -33.82 -4.77 15.11
N ASN A 177 -33.03 -5.81 15.30
CA ASN A 177 -33.49 -7.16 15.60
C ASN A 177 -33.47 -7.43 17.10
#